data_AF-A0A426SD32-F1
#
_entry.id   AF-A0A426SD32-F1
#
_cell.length_a   1.000
_cell.length_b   1.000
_cell.length_c   1.000
_cell.angle_alpha   90.00
_cell.angle_beta   90.00
_cell.angle_gamma   90.00
#
_symmetry.space_group_name_H-M   'P 1'
#
loop_
_entity.id
_entity.type
_entity.pdbx_description
1 polymer ?
#
loop_
_entity_poly.entity_id
_entity_poly.type
_entity_poly.pdbx_seq_one_letter_code
_entity_poly.pdbx_strand_id
1 'polypeptide(L)'
;MDMDRERPRLSRRWILKGAALAAVPYALLPEPQAGASGSVDYPPAEWTPASTSNYTASGRPGTYAIDRVIIHVTQETYANTLAIFQNPEKQVTAHYVVRSADGHVAQCVRESDIAWHAGNWSYNTRSVGIEHEGWVDQPSYFTNALYEQSAKLTASICDRYGIPKDREHIIGHYQVPGTDHTDPGPNWDWVRYIRLVNFA
;
A
#
# COMPACT_ATOMS: atom_id res chain seq x y z
N MET A 1 -1.45 -37.85 -65.70
CA MET A 1 -1.49 -38.08 -64.24
C MET A 1 -0.47 -37.14 -63.64
N ASP A 2 -0.93 -36.35 -62.68
CA ASP A 2 -0.64 -34.93 -62.55
C ASP A 2 0.83 -34.53 -62.37
N MET A 3 1.07 -33.36 -62.94
CA MET A 3 2.32 -32.64 -63.16
C MET A 3 2.94 -32.14 -61.86
N ASP A 4 4.14 -32.65 -61.57
CA ASP A 4 5.12 -32.02 -60.71
C ASP A 4 5.74 -30.83 -61.45
N ARG A 5 5.75 -29.61 -60.88
CA ARG A 5 6.46 -28.47 -61.48
C ARG A 5 6.94 -27.44 -60.44
N GLU A 6 8.26 -27.44 -60.30
CA GLU A 6 9.20 -26.30 -60.22
C GLU A 6 8.99 -25.12 -59.25
N ARG A 7 10.06 -24.83 -58.49
CA ARG A 7 10.41 -23.49 -57.99
C ARG A 7 11.18 -22.74 -59.09
N PRO A 8 11.13 -21.39 -59.19
CA PRO A 8 12.19 -20.60 -58.57
C PRO A 8 11.81 -19.18 -58.07
N ARG A 9 12.79 -18.58 -57.39
CA ARG A 9 12.77 -17.34 -56.61
C ARG A 9 12.79 -16.04 -57.43
N LEU A 10 12.35 -14.96 -56.75
CA LEU A 10 12.83 -13.56 -56.73
C LEU A 10 11.86 -12.48 -57.21
N SER A 11 11.71 -11.46 -56.35
CA SER A 11 11.95 -10.04 -56.67
C SER A 11 10.80 -9.08 -56.33
N ARG A 12 11.22 -7.96 -55.72
CA ARG A 12 10.46 -6.78 -55.31
C ARG A 12 9.78 -6.11 -56.50
N ARG A 13 8.53 -5.65 -56.31
CA ARG A 13 8.15 -4.29 -56.73
C ARG A 13 6.91 -3.79 -56.00
N TRP A 14 7.02 -2.52 -55.66
CA TRP A 14 6.08 -1.73 -54.90
C TRP A 14 4.90 -1.34 -55.78
N ILE A 15 3.70 -1.31 -55.20
CA ILE A 15 2.57 -0.54 -55.75
C ILE A 15 2.09 0.38 -54.62
N LEU A 16 2.44 1.66 -54.77
CA LEU A 16 1.79 2.78 -54.10
C LEU A 16 0.34 2.86 -54.62
N LYS A 17 -0.63 2.75 -53.72
CA LYS A 17 -1.95 3.35 -53.94
C LYS A 17 -2.22 4.27 -52.76
N GLY A 18 -2.42 5.54 -53.08
CA GLY A 18 -2.64 6.61 -52.13
C GLY A 18 -3.83 6.31 -51.22
N ALA A 19 -3.61 6.52 -49.93
CA ALA A 19 -4.68 6.73 -48.98
C ALA A 19 -4.75 8.23 -48.72
N ALA A 20 -5.93 8.81 -48.96
CA ALA A 20 -6.24 10.18 -48.65
C ALA A 20 -5.95 10.47 -47.17
N LEU A 21 -5.19 11.53 -46.91
CA LEU A 21 -5.05 12.13 -45.59
C LEU A 21 -6.39 12.75 -45.22
N ALA A 22 -7.25 11.99 -44.57
CA ALA A 22 -8.32 12.57 -43.77
C ALA A 22 -7.66 13.20 -42.54
N ALA A 23 -7.56 14.53 -42.53
CA ALA A 23 -7.26 15.28 -41.33
C ALA A 23 -8.42 15.07 -40.36
N VAL A 24 -8.29 14.07 -39.48
CA VAL A 24 -9.17 13.93 -38.33
C VAL A 24 -8.87 15.15 -37.46
N PRO A 25 -9.81 16.07 -37.22
CA PRO A 25 -9.59 17.09 -36.22
C PRO A 25 -9.29 16.34 -34.93
N TYR A 26 -8.16 16.66 -34.30
CA TYR A 26 -7.88 16.29 -32.92
C TYR A 26 -9.04 16.86 -32.09
N ALA A 27 -10.12 16.08 -31.96
CA ALA A 27 -11.02 16.26 -30.86
C ALA A 27 -10.11 16.07 -29.64
N LEU A 28 -9.90 17.15 -28.90
CA LEU A 28 -9.35 17.10 -27.57
C LEU A 28 -10.17 16.05 -26.83
N LEU A 29 -9.63 14.83 -26.75
CA LEU A 29 -10.12 13.86 -25.80
C LEU A 29 -10.04 14.59 -24.46
N PRO A 30 -11.11 14.64 -23.67
CA PRO A 30 -10.97 15.13 -22.31
C PRO A 30 -9.80 14.35 -21.71
N GLU A 31 -8.80 15.08 -21.22
CA GLU A 31 -7.74 14.49 -20.42
C GLU A 31 -8.40 13.56 -19.41
N PRO A 32 -7.83 12.38 -19.12
CA PRO A 32 -8.35 11.56 -18.04
C PRO A 32 -8.40 12.46 -16.82
N GLN A 33 -9.61 12.84 -16.44
CA GLN A 33 -9.85 13.72 -15.32
C GLN A 33 -9.21 12.99 -14.15
N ALA A 34 -8.07 13.52 -13.68
CA ALA A 34 -7.31 12.96 -12.59
C ALA A 34 -8.32 12.59 -11.52
N GLY A 35 -8.54 11.28 -11.35
CA GLY A 35 -9.59 10.77 -10.48
C GLY A 35 -9.43 11.47 -9.15
N ALA A 36 -10.51 12.11 -8.68
CA ALA A 36 -10.50 12.97 -7.51
C ALA A 36 -9.54 12.39 -6.46
N SER A 37 -8.44 13.11 -6.20
CA SER A 37 -7.52 12.81 -5.11
C SER A 37 -8.36 12.75 -3.85
N GLY A 38 -8.81 11.55 -3.47
CA GLY A 38 -9.66 11.39 -2.32
C GLY A 38 -8.88 11.92 -1.13
N SER A 39 -9.46 12.85 -0.39
CA SER A 39 -8.85 13.47 0.80
C SER A 39 -8.28 12.40 1.72
N VAL A 40 -6.97 12.28 1.93
CA VAL A 40 -6.39 11.27 2.84
C VAL A 40 -6.96 11.37 4.26
N ASP A 41 -6.95 10.25 4.98
CA ASP A 41 -7.40 10.17 6.36
C ASP A 41 -6.37 10.82 7.30
N TYR A 42 -5.08 10.70 7.00
CA TYR A 42 -3.99 11.40 7.69
C TYR A 42 -3.44 12.50 6.79
N PRO A 43 -3.69 13.81 7.07
CA PRO A 43 -3.38 14.90 6.13
C PRO A 43 -1.92 14.95 5.60
N PRO A 44 -0.88 14.61 6.38
CA PRO A 44 0.48 14.56 5.87
C PRO A 44 0.80 13.38 4.93
N ALA A 45 -0.09 12.39 4.79
CA ALA A 45 0.14 11.23 3.93
C ALA A 45 -0.07 11.57 2.45
N GLU A 46 0.70 10.89 1.60
CA GLU A 46 0.44 10.80 0.17
C GLU A 46 -0.59 9.69 -0.10
N TRP A 47 -1.61 9.96 -0.91
CA TRP A 47 -2.52 8.90 -1.36
C TRP A 47 -1.84 8.04 -2.43
N THR A 48 -1.56 6.77 -2.12
CA THR A 48 -0.97 5.79 -3.03
C THR A 48 -1.80 4.52 -3.00
N PRO A 49 -2.92 4.46 -3.74
CA PRO A 49 -3.95 3.45 -3.54
C PRO A 49 -3.43 2.04 -3.84
N ALA A 50 -3.81 1.09 -2.98
CA ALA A 50 -3.70 -0.33 -3.27
C ALA A 50 -4.71 -0.77 -4.34
N SER A 51 -4.51 -1.96 -4.89
CA SER A 51 -5.53 -2.62 -5.70
C SER A 51 -6.78 -2.90 -4.86
N THR A 52 -7.96 -2.63 -5.43
CA THR A 52 -9.26 -2.97 -4.81
C THR A 52 -9.45 -4.47 -4.59
N SER A 53 -8.63 -5.31 -5.24
CA SER A 53 -8.62 -6.76 -5.01
C SER A 53 -7.91 -7.17 -3.72
N ASN A 54 -7.19 -6.27 -3.04
CA ASN A 54 -6.35 -6.63 -1.90
C ASN A 54 -6.88 -6.11 -0.54
N TYR A 55 -8.10 -5.59 -0.48
CA TYR A 55 -8.75 -5.14 0.75
C TYR A 55 -10.27 -5.31 0.64
N THR A 56 -11.00 -5.20 1.76
CA THR A 56 -12.47 -5.28 1.76
C THR A 56 -13.08 -3.91 1.99
N ALA A 57 -13.91 -3.45 1.06
CA ALA A 57 -14.69 -2.23 1.25
C ALA A 57 -15.58 -2.34 2.50
N SER A 58 -15.65 -1.28 3.30
CA SER A 58 -16.43 -1.27 4.54
C SER A 58 -16.93 0.14 4.89
N GLY A 59 -17.48 0.29 6.09
CA GLY A 59 -17.99 1.55 6.63
C GLY A 59 -17.53 1.75 8.07
N ARG A 60 -16.27 1.47 8.37
CA ARG A 60 -15.70 1.64 9.70
C ARG A 60 -15.61 3.14 10.07
N PRO A 61 -15.81 3.51 11.34
CA PRO A 61 -15.99 2.63 12.49
C PRO A 61 -17.43 2.13 12.71
N GLY A 62 -18.38 2.45 11.82
CA GLY A 62 -19.79 2.09 11.97
C GLY A 62 -20.06 0.58 11.83
N THR A 63 -19.39 -0.10 10.89
CA THR A 63 -19.51 -1.56 10.71
C THR A 63 -18.72 -2.36 11.75
N TYR A 64 -17.52 -1.88 12.08
CA TYR A 64 -16.64 -2.43 13.11
C TYR A 64 -15.92 -1.28 13.81
N ALA A 65 -15.95 -1.25 15.14
CA ALA A 65 -15.13 -0.32 15.90
C ALA A 65 -13.64 -0.58 15.61
N ILE A 66 -12.89 0.49 15.35
CA ILE A 66 -11.44 0.46 15.24
C ILE A 66 -10.90 0.71 16.65
N ASP A 67 -10.24 -0.28 17.23
CA ASP A 67 -9.82 -0.25 18.63
C ASP A 67 -8.31 -0.50 18.82
N ARG A 68 -7.56 -0.69 17.74
CA ARG A 68 -6.12 -0.96 17.83
C ARG A 68 -5.34 -0.50 16.59
N VAL A 69 -4.05 -0.31 16.79
CA VAL A 69 -3.07 -0.10 15.71
C VAL A 69 -2.11 -1.28 15.71
N ILE A 70 -1.82 -1.83 14.52
CA ILE A 70 -0.88 -2.94 14.37
C ILE A 70 0.35 -2.44 13.61
N ILE A 71 1.51 -2.61 14.23
CA ILE A 71 2.81 -2.20 13.71
C ILE A 71 3.45 -3.39 13.02
N HIS A 72 3.86 -3.17 11.78
CA HIS A 72 4.50 -4.15 10.92
C HIS A 72 5.87 -3.69 10.45
N VAL A 73 6.71 -4.63 10.02
CA VAL A 73 7.92 -4.36 9.23
C VAL A 73 7.83 -5.17 7.95
N THR A 74 8.05 -4.51 6.81
CA THR A 74 7.68 -5.00 5.49
C THR A 74 8.48 -6.21 5.01
N GLN A 75 9.71 -6.41 5.53
CA GLN A 75 10.74 -7.27 4.94
C GLN A 75 11.06 -6.88 3.49
N GLU A 76 10.84 -5.61 3.16
CA GLU A 76 10.99 -5.06 1.82
C GLU A 76 11.27 -3.56 1.80
N THR A 77 11.70 -3.04 0.64
CA THR A 77 11.79 -1.60 0.39
C THR A 77 10.42 -0.94 0.24
N TYR A 78 10.33 0.36 0.51
CA TYR A 78 9.12 1.17 0.42
C TYR A 78 8.46 1.07 -0.95
N ALA A 79 9.25 1.20 -2.03
CA ALA A 79 8.75 1.12 -3.39
C ALA A 79 8.21 -0.29 -3.73
N ASN A 80 8.90 -1.35 -3.28
CA ASN A 80 8.43 -2.72 -3.50
C ASN A 80 7.16 -3.02 -2.72
N THR A 81 7.04 -2.56 -1.47
CA THR A 81 5.81 -2.71 -0.68
C THR A 81 4.61 -2.09 -1.40
N LEU A 82 4.74 -0.87 -1.92
CA LEU A 82 3.68 -0.23 -2.69
C LEU A 82 3.33 -1.01 -3.98
N ALA A 83 4.34 -1.51 -4.69
CA ALA A 83 4.12 -2.33 -5.88
C ALA A 83 3.41 -3.65 -5.56
N ILE A 84 3.70 -4.27 -4.40
CA ILE A 84 2.98 -5.44 -3.90
C ILE A 84 1.51 -5.09 -3.65
N PHE A 85 1.22 -3.99 -2.95
CA PHE A 85 -0.14 -3.57 -2.65
C PHE A 85 -0.96 -3.22 -3.89
N GLN A 86 -0.31 -2.74 -4.95
CA GLN A 86 -0.94 -2.44 -6.24
C GLN A 86 -1.15 -3.68 -7.13
N ASN A 87 -0.47 -4.79 -6.85
CA ASN A 87 -0.63 -6.02 -7.62
C ASN A 87 -1.88 -6.80 -7.13
N PRO A 88 -2.93 -6.97 -7.96
CA PRO A 88 -4.16 -7.66 -7.56
C PRO A 88 -3.97 -9.14 -7.21
N GLU A 89 -2.88 -9.77 -7.63
CA GLU A 89 -2.61 -11.19 -7.34
C GLU A 89 -2.05 -11.41 -5.93
N LYS A 90 -1.61 -10.35 -5.25
CA LYS A 90 -0.92 -10.46 -3.96
C LYS A 90 -1.87 -10.69 -2.79
N GLN A 91 -3.10 -10.17 -2.86
CA GLN A 91 -4.13 -10.38 -1.83
C GLN A 91 -3.65 -10.00 -0.41
N VAL A 92 -2.84 -8.94 -0.29
CA VAL A 92 -2.34 -8.38 0.98
C VAL A 92 -2.25 -6.85 0.89
N THR A 93 -2.57 -6.15 1.98
CA THR A 93 -2.45 -4.68 2.11
C THR A 93 -2.32 -4.25 3.56
N ALA A 94 -1.79 -3.05 3.77
CA ALA A 94 -1.95 -2.27 5.00
C ALA A 94 -2.57 -0.90 4.67
N HIS A 95 -2.97 -0.14 5.70
CA HIS A 95 -3.55 1.19 5.49
C HIS A 95 -2.46 2.21 5.14
N TYR A 96 -1.29 2.08 5.79
CA TYR A 96 -0.18 3.01 5.64
C TYR A 96 1.15 2.29 5.45
N VAL A 97 2.08 2.95 4.76
CA VAL A 97 3.50 2.56 4.68
C VAL A 97 4.36 3.76 5.06
N VAL A 98 5.32 3.58 5.95
CA VAL A 98 6.28 4.60 6.40
C VAL A 98 7.66 4.28 5.83
N ARG A 99 8.21 5.22 5.06
CA ARG A 99 9.54 5.13 4.46
C ARG A 99 10.64 5.34 5.51
N SER A 100 11.67 4.53 5.46
CA SER A 100 12.77 4.53 6.42
C SER A 100 13.64 5.79 6.33
N ALA A 101 13.97 6.23 5.12
CA ALA A 101 14.96 7.29 4.92
C ALA A 101 14.54 8.66 5.50
N ASP A 102 13.25 8.99 5.43
CA ASP A 102 12.72 10.33 5.72
C ASP A 102 11.39 10.35 6.48
N GLY A 103 10.81 9.18 6.78
CA GLY A 103 9.53 9.06 7.44
C GLY A 103 8.33 9.43 6.56
N HIS A 104 8.51 9.50 5.24
CA HIS A 104 7.39 9.75 4.31
C HIS A 104 6.30 8.68 4.47
N VAL A 105 5.04 9.12 4.47
CA VAL A 105 3.89 8.25 4.70
C VAL A 105 3.05 8.15 3.43
N ALA A 106 2.88 6.95 2.91
CA ALA A 106 1.81 6.64 1.96
C ALA A 106 0.58 6.11 2.70
N GLN A 107 -0.59 6.51 2.24
CA GLN A 107 -1.86 5.88 2.58
C GLN A 107 -2.36 5.07 1.38
N CYS A 108 -2.57 3.77 1.60
CA CYS A 108 -2.93 2.81 0.55
C CYS A 108 -4.37 2.34 0.61
N VAL A 109 -4.96 2.32 1.81
CA VAL A 109 -6.36 1.92 2.06
C VAL A 109 -6.98 2.94 3.01
N ARG A 110 -8.26 3.23 2.81
CA ARG A 110 -9.03 4.06 3.73
C ARG A 110 -9.18 3.38 5.08
N GLU A 111 -9.08 4.12 6.17
CA GLU A 111 -9.34 3.58 7.51
C GLU A 111 -10.80 3.08 7.63
N SER A 112 -11.73 3.62 6.82
CA SER A 112 -13.11 3.13 6.73
C SER A 112 -13.25 1.76 6.06
N ASP A 113 -12.29 1.38 5.21
CA ASP A 113 -12.19 0.06 4.57
C ASP A 113 -11.31 -0.86 5.41
N ILE A 114 -11.26 -2.15 5.09
CA ILE A 114 -10.52 -3.17 5.85
C ILE A 114 -9.32 -3.64 5.03
N ALA A 115 -8.11 -3.17 5.37
CA ALA A 115 -6.87 -3.72 4.82
C ALA A 115 -6.62 -5.16 5.31
N TRP A 116 -5.89 -5.95 4.52
CA TRP A 116 -5.59 -7.35 4.81
C TRP A 116 -4.13 -7.52 5.26
N HIS A 117 -3.83 -7.10 6.50
CA HIS A 117 -2.46 -7.03 7.03
C HIS A 117 -2.18 -8.02 8.16
N ALA A 118 -3.16 -8.36 8.98
CA ALA A 118 -2.94 -9.09 10.22
C ALA A 118 -2.93 -10.63 10.06
N GLY A 119 -3.36 -11.16 8.91
CA GLY A 119 -3.61 -12.60 8.74
C GLY A 119 -4.77 -13.15 9.59
N ASN A 120 -5.49 -12.28 10.31
CA ASN A 120 -6.60 -12.62 11.19
C ASN A 120 -7.76 -11.65 10.95
N TRP A 121 -8.90 -12.18 10.50
CA TRP A 121 -10.06 -11.37 10.12
C TRP A 121 -10.60 -10.51 11.27
N SER A 122 -10.63 -11.05 12.50
CA SER A 122 -11.11 -10.30 13.67
C SER A 122 -10.19 -9.11 14.01
N TYR A 123 -8.91 -9.17 13.64
CA TYR A 123 -7.96 -8.09 13.85
C TYR A 123 -7.97 -7.11 12.68
N ASN A 124 -8.01 -7.59 11.43
CA ASN A 124 -8.15 -6.72 10.25
C ASN A 124 -9.37 -5.79 10.38
N THR A 125 -10.53 -6.35 10.75
CA THR A 125 -11.78 -5.59 10.87
C THR A 125 -11.73 -4.49 11.94
N ARG A 126 -10.89 -4.62 12.96
CA ARG A 126 -10.87 -3.72 14.13
C ARG A 126 -9.58 -2.91 14.28
N SER A 127 -8.71 -2.94 13.28
CA SER A 127 -7.41 -2.28 13.36
C SER A 127 -7.04 -1.44 12.15
N VAL A 128 -6.07 -0.55 12.38
CA VAL A 128 -5.29 0.11 11.34
C VAL A 128 -3.89 -0.49 11.34
N GLY A 129 -3.52 -1.20 10.26
CA GLY A 129 -2.16 -1.66 10.01
C GLY A 129 -1.25 -0.58 9.41
N ILE A 130 -0.04 -0.45 9.97
CA ILE A 130 1.04 0.43 9.49
C ILE A 130 2.28 -0.40 9.20
N GLU A 131 2.72 -0.39 7.95
CA GLU A 131 3.96 -0.99 7.50
C GLU A 131 5.14 -0.04 7.64
N HIS A 132 6.27 -0.54 8.12
CA HIS A 132 7.52 0.19 8.23
C HIS A 132 8.55 -0.44 7.28
N GLU A 133 9.06 0.36 6.34
CA GLU A 133 10.09 -0.10 5.42
C GLU A 133 11.30 -0.68 6.18
N GLY A 134 11.70 -1.89 5.81
CA GLY A 134 12.97 -2.48 6.25
C GLY A 134 12.88 -3.97 6.55
N TRP A 135 13.90 -4.47 7.25
CA TRP A 135 14.04 -5.85 7.68
C TRP A 135 14.22 -5.90 9.20
N VAL A 136 13.56 -6.88 9.84
CA VAL A 136 13.54 -7.00 11.32
C VAL A 136 14.92 -7.19 11.95
N ASP A 137 15.89 -7.69 11.18
CA ASP A 137 17.27 -7.95 11.58
C ASP A 137 18.24 -6.83 11.16
N GLN A 138 17.74 -5.76 10.52
CA GLN A 138 18.54 -4.61 10.06
C GLN A 138 18.10 -3.32 10.77
N PRO A 139 18.58 -3.07 12.00
CA PRO A 139 18.16 -1.91 12.80
C PRO A 139 18.46 -0.55 12.16
N SER A 140 19.33 -0.48 11.15
CA SER A 140 19.58 0.74 10.38
C SER A 140 18.33 1.29 9.66
N TYR A 141 17.33 0.44 9.39
CA TYR A 141 16.05 0.87 8.83
C TYR A 141 15.15 1.58 9.85
N PHE A 142 15.37 1.39 11.14
CA PHE A 142 14.56 2.00 12.20
C PHE A 142 15.09 3.38 12.58
N THR A 143 15.09 4.28 11.59
CA THR A 143 15.61 5.64 11.71
C THR A 143 14.77 6.49 12.64
N ASN A 144 15.34 7.61 13.10
CA ASN A 144 14.58 8.60 13.87
C ASN A 144 13.37 9.13 13.10
N ALA A 145 13.53 9.40 11.80
CA ALA A 145 12.47 9.93 10.96
C ALA A 145 11.31 8.93 10.84
N LEU A 146 11.60 7.65 10.62
CA LEU A 146 10.58 6.59 10.59
C LEU A 146 9.83 6.49 11.91
N TYR A 147 10.53 6.42 13.04
CA TYR A 147 9.90 6.35 14.36
C TYR A 147 9.04 7.58 14.65
N GLU A 148 9.54 8.79 14.39
CA GLU A 148 8.85 10.04 14.70
C GLU A 148 7.59 10.23 13.84
N GLN A 149 7.66 9.95 12.54
CA GLN A 149 6.50 10.10 11.65
C GLN A 149 5.47 9.00 11.89
N SER A 150 5.92 7.75 12.09
CA SER A 150 5.03 6.67 12.50
C SER A 150 4.33 6.96 13.82
N ALA A 151 5.03 7.51 14.82
CA ALA A 151 4.43 7.83 16.10
C ALA A 151 3.35 8.91 15.99
N LYS A 152 3.58 9.94 15.16
CA LYS A 152 2.56 10.98 14.87
C LYS A 152 1.34 10.41 14.15
N LEU A 153 1.56 9.53 13.18
CA LEU A 153 0.48 8.82 12.50
C LEU A 153 -0.33 7.98 13.50
N THR A 154 0.33 7.15 14.30
CA THR A 154 -0.32 6.31 15.32
C THR A 154 -1.07 7.15 16.36
N ALA A 155 -0.48 8.26 16.83
CA ALA A 155 -1.15 9.18 17.74
C ALA A 155 -2.43 9.76 17.11
N SER A 156 -2.36 10.22 15.86
CA SER A 156 -3.51 10.74 15.11
C SER A 156 -4.62 9.69 14.92
N ILE A 157 -4.27 8.43 14.68
CA ILE A 157 -5.24 7.32 14.60
C ILE A 157 -5.88 7.12 15.96
N CYS A 158 -5.08 7.07 17.02
CA CYS A 158 -5.56 6.86 18.38
C CYS A 158 -6.52 7.97 18.82
N ASP A 159 -6.16 9.23 18.59
CA ASP A 159 -6.98 10.39 18.96
C ASP A 159 -8.31 10.42 18.19
N ARG A 160 -8.28 10.02 16.90
CA ARG A 160 -9.48 10.00 16.06
C ARG A 160 -10.49 8.94 16.49
N TYR A 161 -10.01 7.77 16.92
CA TYR A 161 -10.86 6.64 17.28
C TYR A 161 -11.01 6.43 18.79
N GLY A 162 -10.40 7.28 19.62
CA GLY A 162 -10.44 7.16 21.08
C GLY A 162 -9.68 5.94 21.62
N ILE A 163 -8.64 5.50 20.92
CA ILE A 163 -7.82 4.34 21.31
C ILE A 163 -6.80 4.78 22.36
N PRO A 164 -6.69 4.08 23.51
CA PRO A 164 -5.62 4.34 24.47
C PRO A 164 -4.22 4.16 23.84
N LYS A 165 -3.32 5.12 24.08
CA LYS A 165 -1.95 5.15 23.53
C LYS A 165 -0.99 4.23 24.32
N ASP A 166 -1.35 2.97 24.47
CA ASP A 166 -0.63 1.96 25.26
C ASP A 166 -0.32 0.68 24.47
N ARG A 167 0.33 -0.28 25.12
CA ARG A 167 0.76 -1.55 24.52
C ARG A 167 -0.32 -2.63 24.46
N GLU A 168 -1.48 -2.37 25.04
CA GLU A 168 -2.64 -3.26 24.89
C GLU A 168 -3.37 -2.98 23.56
N HIS A 169 -3.32 -1.73 23.09
CA HIS A 169 -4.02 -1.30 21.88
C HIS A 169 -3.09 -0.97 20.70
N ILE A 170 -1.83 -0.63 20.95
CA ILE A 170 -0.80 -0.52 19.90
C ILE A 170 0.03 -1.78 20.02
N ILE A 171 -0.09 -2.70 19.06
CA ILE A 171 0.52 -4.04 19.11
C ILE A 171 1.45 -4.28 17.91
N GLY A 172 2.37 -5.22 18.03
CA GLY A 172 3.13 -5.75 16.89
C GLY A 172 2.37 -6.89 16.22
N HIS A 173 2.69 -7.18 14.95
CA HIS A 173 2.07 -8.29 14.23
C HIS A 173 2.26 -9.63 14.95
N TYR A 174 3.43 -9.88 15.54
CA TYR A 174 3.70 -11.09 16.35
C TYR A 174 2.74 -11.32 17.54
N GLN A 175 2.00 -10.30 17.97
CA GLN A 175 1.02 -10.41 19.05
C GLN A 175 -0.39 -10.78 18.56
N VAL A 176 -0.61 -10.81 17.24
CA VAL A 176 -1.89 -11.21 16.64
C VAL A 176 -2.07 -12.72 16.83
N PRO A 177 -3.19 -13.18 17.42
CA PRO A 177 -3.43 -14.61 17.63
C PRO A 177 -3.43 -15.41 16.33
N GLY A 178 -2.68 -16.52 16.34
CA GLY A 178 -2.59 -17.46 15.21
C GLY A 178 -1.63 -17.04 14.10
N THR A 179 -0.90 -15.93 14.28
CA THR A 179 0.15 -15.52 13.34
C THR A 179 1.41 -16.38 13.49
N ASP A 180 2.12 -16.64 12.38
CA ASP A 180 3.49 -17.14 12.34
C ASP A 180 4.53 -16.02 12.12
N HIS A 181 4.05 -14.78 12.04
CA HIS A 181 4.88 -13.59 11.84
C HIS A 181 5.65 -13.19 13.11
N THR A 182 6.80 -12.55 12.89
CA THR A 182 7.72 -12.12 13.96
C THR A 182 7.96 -10.61 13.99
N ASP A 183 7.42 -9.86 13.02
CA ASP A 183 7.56 -8.41 12.94
C ASP A 183 6.72 -7.67 14.01
N PRO A 184 7.15 -6.48 14.46
CA PRO A 184 8.27 -5.67 13.95
C PRO A 184 9.66 -6.14 14.41
N GLY A 185 9.75 -7.26 15.13
CA GLY A 185 11.00 -7.92 15.46
C GLY A 185 11.69 -7.36 16.72
N PRO A 186 12.81 -8.00 17.12
CA PRO A 186 13.49 -7.70 18.38
C PRO A 186 14.18 -6.32 18.40
N ASN A 187 14.46 -5.76 17.22
CA ASN A 187 15.11 -4.45 17.09
C ASN A 187 14.12 -3.27 17.15
N TRP A 188 12.81 -3.54 17.22
CA TRP A 188 11.81 -2.49 17.40
C TRP A 188 11.76 -2.03 18.87
N ASP A 189 12.12 -0.76 19.11
CA ASP A 189 12.15 -0.16 20.44
C ASP A 189 10.75 0.34 20.83
N TRP A 190 9.98 -0.56 21.46
CA TRP A 190 8.64 -0.24 21.94
C TRP A 190 8.60 0.87 22.99
N VAL A 191 9.61 0.98 23.84
CA VAL A 191 9.65 2.01 24.90
C VAL A 191 9.78 3.38 24.25
N ARG A 192 10.72 3.51 23.31
CA ARG A 192 10.88 4.72 22.51
C ARG A 192 9.62 5.02 21.71
N TYR A 193 9.06 4.03 21.02
CA TYR A 193 7.92 4.24 20.15
C TYR A 193 6.69 4.75 20.91
N ILE A 194 6.32 4.07 22.01
CA ILE A 194 5.17 4.49 22.84
C ILE A 194 5.43 5.85 23.48
N ARG A 195 6.67 6.16 23.88
CA ARG A 195 7.02 7.50 24.35
C ARG A 195 6.74 8.55 23.28
N LEU A 196 7.19 8.33 22.05
CA LEU A 196 6.94 9.25 20.94
C LEU A 196 5.46 9.40 20.64
N VAL A 197 4.68 8.31 20.63
CA VAL A 197 3.22 8.35 20.40
C VAL A 197 2.51 9.20 21.46
N ASN A 198 2.93 9.13 22.72
CA ASN A 198 2.33 9.90 23.81
C ASN A 198 2.70 11.40 23.81
N PHE A 199 3.77 11.80 23.11
CA PHE A 199 4.23 13.19 23.00
C PHE A 199 4.01 13.82 21.62
N ALA A 200 3.40 13.09 20.69
CA ALA A 200 3.12 13.56 19.34
C ALA A 200 1.91 14.50 19.28
#